data_AF-A0AA86T430-F1
#
_entry.id   AF-A0AA86T430-F1
#
_cell.length_a   1.000
_cell.length_b   1.000
_cell.length_c   1.000
_cell.angle_alpha   90.00
_cell.angle_beta   90.00
_cell.angle_gamma   90.00
#
_symmetry.space_group_name_H-M   'P 1'
#
loop_
_entity.id
_entity.type
_entity.pdbx_description
1 polymer ?
#
loop_
_entity_poly.entity_id
_entity_poly.type
_entity_poly.pdbx_seq_one_letter_code
_entity_poly.pdbx_strand_id
1 'polypeptide(L)'
;MERGEFLMLGSIHYPRSTSQMWPDLIQKAKDGGLDVIQTYVFGMVMNLLLEKGFPVWLKYVPGIAFRTDNEPFKYGPVEWEIGALGKAYTKWAAQMVVGLDTGVPWVMCKQEDAPDPVIDTCNRFYCENFKPNKNIKPKMWTENWTGWYIDFGGAVHVRPAEDLAFSIARFIQNGGSFVNYYMVSYNY
;
A
#
# COMPACT_ATOMS: atom_id res chain seq x y z
N MET A 1 14.29 -14.39 11.83
CA MET A 1 12.92 -14.87 11.59
C MET A 1 12.95 -16.37 11.69
N GLU A 2 12.53 -16.91 12.83
CA GLU A 2 12.28 -18.34 13.01
C GLU A 2 10.78 -18.57 12.76
N ARG A 3 10.46 -19.50 11.84
CA ARG A 3 9.19 -19.74 11.12
C ARG A 3 8.92 -18.86 9.89
N GLY A 4 8.82 -19.53 8.74
CA GLY A 4 8.27 -18.98 7.50
C GLY A 4 6.76 -18.89 7.61
N GLU A 5 6.27 -17.83 8.26
CA GLU A 5 4.85 -17.53 8.37
C GLU A 5 4.37 -16.78 7.11
N PHE A 6 3.23 -17.21 6.60
CA PHE A 6 2.49 -16.46 5.59
C PHE A 6 1.53 -15.52 6.30
N LEU A 7 1.56 -14.23 5.96
CA LEU A 7 0.72 -13.22 6.59
C LEU A 7 -0.42 -12.78 5.67
N MET A 8 -1.64 -12.85 6.20
CA MET A 8 -2.85 -12.29 5.60
C MET A 8 -3.18 -10.95 6.23
N LEU A 9 -3.30 -9.92 5.40
CA LEU A 9 -3.53 -8.56 5.83
C LEU A 9 -4.76 -7.96 5.21
N GLY A 10 -5.32 -6.97 5.90
CA GLY A 10 -6.42 -6.18 5.39
C GLY A 10 -6.24 -4.70 5.66
N SER A 11 -6.51 -3.89 4.64
CA SER A 11 -6.50 -2.44 4.79
C SER A 11 -7.79 -1.91 5.39
N ILE A 12 -7.67 -1.20 6.50
CA ILE A 12 -8.75 -0.45 7.18
C ILE A 12 -8.23 0.95 7.48
N HIS A 13 -8.75 1.96 6.79
CA HIS A 13 -8.33 3.34 7.00
C HIS A 13 -9.13 3.99 8.11
N TYR A 14 -8.48 4.27 9.24
CA TYR A 14 -9.13 4.83 10.43
C TYR A 14 -9.98 6.09 10.19
N PRO A 15 -9.67 7.04 9.27
CA PRO A 15 -10.52 8.21 9.04
C PRO A 15 -11.77 7.92 8.19
N ARG A 16 -11.88 6.72 7.60
CA ARG A 16 -13.04 6.32 6.77
C ARG A 16 -14.15 5.65 7.59
N SER A 17 -14.00 5.56 8.90
CA SER A 17 -14.99 5.04 9.85
C SER A 17 -14.91 5.82 11.17
N THR A 18 -15.95 5.74 11.99
CA THR A 18 -15.92 6.41 13.30
C THR A 18 -15.16 5.57 14.33
N SER A 19 -14.69 6.19 15.41
CA SER A 19 -13.96 5.50 16.48
C SER A 19 -14.81 4.44 17.18
N GLN A 20 -16.13 4.59 17.18
CA GLN A 20 -17.07 3.60 17.70
C GLN A 20 -17.16 2.34 16.82
N MET A 21 -16.85 2.44 15.53
CA MET A 21 -16.88 1.31 14.60
C MET A 21 -15.58 0.48 14.65
N TRP A 22 -14.46 1.06 15.06
CA TRP A 22 -13.16 0.39 14.98
C TRP A 22 -13.09 -0.96 15.71
N PRO A 23 -13.62 -1.13 16.93
CA PRO A 23 -13.59 -2.44 17.60
C PRO A 23 -14.32 -3.53 16.81
N ASP A 24 -15.49 -3.21 16.25
CA ASP A 24 -16.28 -4.13 15.41
C ASP A 24 -15.55 -4.48 14.10
N LEU A 25 -14.97 -3.47 13.43
CA LEU A 25 -14.18 -3.68 12.21
C LEU A 25 -12.96 -4.57 12.45
N ILE A 26 -12.23 -4.35 13.55
CA ILE A 26 -11.06 -5.15 13.93
C ILE A 26 -11.48 -6.57 14.31
N GLN A 27 -12.61 -6.73 15.01
CA GLN A 27 -13.13 -8.05 15.36
C GLN A 27 -13.54 -8.84 14.11
N LYS A 28 -14.26 -8.22 13.18
CA LYS A 28 -14.60 -8.84 11.89
C LYS A 28 -13.37 -9.19 11.05
N ALA A 29 -12.29 -8.40 11.12
CA ALA A 29 -11.01 -8.72 10.50
C ALA A 29 -10.37 -9.96 11.11
N LYS A 30 -10.37 -10.04 12.44
CA LYS A 30 -9.86 -11.20 13.17
C LYS A 30 -10.68 -12.45 12.88
N ASP A 31 -12.01 -12.36 12.92
CA ASP A 31 -12.91 -13.48 12.63
C ASP A 31 -12.83 -13.92 11.15
N GLY A 32 -12.51 -12.98 10.26
CA GLY A 32 -12.21 -13.24 8.85
C GLY A 32 -10.83 -13.83 8.57
N GLY A 33 -10.00 -14.07 9.60
CA GLY A 33 -8.70 -14.71 9.48
C GLY A 33 -7.56 -13.79 9.04
N LEU A 34 -7.67 -12.48 9.31
CA LEU A 34 -6.56 -11.55 9.08
C LEU A 34 -5.59 -11.52 10.27
N ASP A 35 -4.29 -11.58 9.97
CA ASP A 35 -3.21 -11.53 10.95
C ASP A 35 -2.83 -10.09 11.32
N VAL A 36 -2.86 -9.17 10.33
CA VAL A 36 -2.42 -7.78 10.52
C VAL A 36 -3.34 -6.79 9.79
N ILE A 37 -3.55 -5.63 10.40
CA ILE A 37 -4.25 -4.49 9.79
C ILE A 37 -3.23 -3.54 9.16
N GLN A 38 -3.45 -3.19 7.90
CA GLN A 38 -2.69 -2.15 7.20
C GLN A 38 -3.49 -0.84 7.19
N THR A 39 -2.83 0.28 7.50
CA THR A 39 -3.42 1.60 7.27
C THR A 39 -2.35 2.59 6.83
N TYR A 40 -2.71 3.48 5.91
CA TYR A 40 -1.94 4.69 5.71
C TYR A 40 -2.06 5.60 6.93
N VAL A 41 -1.03 6.42 7.16
CA VAL A 41 -1.12 7.58 8.04
C VAL A 41 -1.62 8.76 7.23
N PHE A 42 -2.78 9.29 7.61
CA PHE A 42 -3.39 10.43 6.96
C PHE A 42 -3.06 11.69 7.73
N GLY A 43 -2.20 12.55 7.18
CA GLY A 43 -1.87 13.84 7.79
C GLY A 43 -3.11 14.73 8.02
N MET A 44 -4.24 14.44 7.36
CA MET A 44 -5.50 15.21 7.41
C MET A 44 -6.09 15.29 8.82
N VAL A 45 -5.94 14.23 9.61
CA VAL A 45 -6.43 14.23 10.99
C VAL A 45 -5.58 15.13 11.89
N MET A 46 -4.33 15.42 11.49
CA MET A 46 -3.40 16.26 12.24
C MET A 46 -3.33 17.72 11.75
N ASN A 47 -3.88 18.05 10.57
CA ASN A 47 -3.82 19.41 10.02
C ASN A 47 -5.03 19.74 9.13
N LEU A 48 -5.64 20.91 9.35
CA LEU A 48 -7.02 21.25 8.97
C LEU A 48 -7.30 21.38 7.46
N LEU A 49 -6.27 21.43 6.61
CA LEU A 49 -6.43 21.59 5.15
C LEU A 49 -5.36 20.78 4.41
N LEU A 50 -5.73 19.67 3.77
CA LEU A 50 -4.84 18.90 2.89
C LEU A 50 -5.43 18.67 1.48
N GLU A 51 -4.55 18.48 0.49
CA GLU A 51 -4.84 17.95 -0.84
C GLU A 51 -4.10 16.60 -0.99
N LYS A 52 -4.83 15.49 -1.22
CA LYS A 52 -4.27 14.13 -1.37
C LYS A 52 -3.29 13.66 -0.28
N GLY A 53 -3.46 14.12 0.94
CA GLY A 53 -2.61 13.73 2.08
C GLY A 53 -1.45 14.69 2.37
N PHE A 54 -1.28 15.76 1.57
CA PHE A 54 -0.31 16.83 1.84
C PHE A 54 -1.01 18.12 2.30
N PRO A 55 -0.47 18.84 3.30
CA PRO A 55 -1.03 20.14 3.70
C PRO A 55 -1.16 21.14 2.56
N VAL A 56 -2.34 21.74 2.41
CA VAL A 56 -2.64 22.73 1.34
C VAL A 56 -1.67 23.88 1.39
N TRP A 57 -1.21 24.28 2.57
CA TRP A 57 -0.26 25.38 2.69
C TRP A 57 1.07 25.11 1.98
N LEU A 58 1.47 23.84 1.79
CA LEU A 58 2.68 23.49 1.02
C LEU A 58 2.57 23.95 -0.43
N LYS A 59 1.37 24.03 -1.01
CA LYS A 59 1.15 24.57 -2.37
C LYS A 59 1.63 26.01 -2.52
N TYR A 60 1.67 26.77 -1.43
CA TYR A 60 2.11 28.17 -1.45
C TYR A 60 3.61 28.34 -1.20
N VAL A 61 4.34 27.24 -0.97
CA VAL A 61 5.81 27.27 -0.90
C VAL A 61 6.36 27.34 -2.34
N PRO A 62 7.22 28.33 -2.66
CA PRO A 62 7.80 28.46 -4.00
C PRO A 62 8.45 27.15 -4.47
N GLY A 63 8.08 26.70 -5.67
CA GLY A 63 8.61 25.48 -6.28
C GLY A 63 7.82 24.19 -5.97
N ILE A 64 6.77 24.24 -5.13
CA ILE A 64 5.88 23.10 -4.89
C ILE A 64 4.69 23.15 -5.85
N ALA A 65 4.42 22.02 -6.50
CA ALA A 65 3.23 21.82 -7.32
C ALA A 65 2.52 20.52 -6.92
N PHE A 66 1.21 20.59 -6.71
CA PHE A 66 0.38 19.42 -6.42
C PHE A 66 -0.22 18.86 -7.71
N ARG A 67 -0.33 17.52 -7.78
CA ARG A 67 -0.95 16.83 -8.91
C ARG A 67 -2.31 16.25 -8.50
N THR A 68 -3.37 16.66 -9.19
CA THR A 68 -4.75 16.21 -8.97
C THR A 68 -5.02 14.81 -9.51
N ASP A 69 -4.13 14.26 -10.34
CA ASP A 69 -4.06 12.83 -10.69
C ASP A 69 -2.61 12.34 -10.64
N ASN A 70 -2.42 11.07 -10.29
CA ASN A 70 -1.12 10.40 -10.31
C ASN A 70 -1.22 9.11 -11.13
N GLU A 71 -1.71 9.24 -12.37
CA GLU A 71 -1.66 8.21 -13.42
C GLU A 71 -0.33 7.45 -13.45
N PRO A 72 0.84 8.11 -13.35
CA PRO A 72 2.12 7.40 -13.35
C PRO A 72 2.17 6.32 -12.27
N PHE A 73 1.77 6.66 -11.04
CA PHE A 73 1.73 5.72 -9.91
C PHE A 73 0.70 4.59 -10.10
N LYS A 74 -0.42 4.85 -10.81
CA LYS A 74 -1.41 3.80 -11.14
C LYS A 74 -0.78 2.71 -12.00
N TYR A 75 0.14 3.05 -12.91
CA TYR A 75 0.70 2.12 -13.89
C TYR A 75 2.17 1.69 -13.63
N GLY A 76 2.95 2.48 -12.90
CA GLY A 76 4.36 2.22 -12.59
C GLY A 76 4.97 3.16 -11.53
N PRO A 77 6.28 3.13 -11.30
CA PRO A 77 6.96 4.05 -10.41
C PRO A 77 7.01 5.48 -11.01
N VAL A 78 6.60 6.50 -10.24
CA VAL A 78 6.72 7.92 -10.65
C VAL A 78 8.15 8.28 -11.02
N GLU A 79 9.12 7.62 -10.36
CA GLU A 79 10.55 7.80 -10.61
C GLU A 79 10.92 7.73 -12.09
N TRP A 80 10.33 6.80 -12.85
CA TRP A 80 10.69 6.60 -14.26
C TRP A 80 10.43 7.83 -15.12
N GLU A 81 9.42 8.63 -14.77
CA GLU A 81 9.08 9.85 -15.51
C GLU A 81 9.98 11.03 -15.14
N ILE A 82 10.37 11.13 -13.87
CA ILE A 82 11.18 12.25 -13.36
C ILE A 82 12.69 11.96 -13.40
N GLY A 83 13.07 10.74 -13.79
CA GLY A 83 14.43 10.33 -14.10
C GLY A 83 15.40 10.47 -12.93
N ALA A 84 16.54 11.12 -13.17
CA ALA A 84 17.65 11.21 -12.21
C ALA A 84 17.25 11.88 -10.88
N LEU A 85 16.34 12.87 -10.92
CA LEU A 85 15.85 13.54 -9.72
C LEU A 85 14.99 12.60 -8.87
N GLY A 86 14.16 11.76 -9.50
CA GLY A 86 13.41 10.73 -8.80
C GLY A 86 14.32 9.73 -8.12
N LYS A 87 15.32 9.23 -8.84
CA LYS A 87 16.32 8.29 -8.27
C LYS A 87 17.04 8.86 -7.05
N ALA A 88 17.42 10.14 -7.11
CA ALA A 88 18.04 10.81 -5.98
C ALA A 88 17.07 10.91 -4.79
N TYR A 89 15.82 11.27 -5.05
CA TYR A 89 14.77 11.34 -4.03
C TYR A 89 14.46 9.97 -3.40
N THR A 90 14.32 8.91 -4.19
CA THR A 90 14.10 7.52 -3.74
C THR A 90 15.19 7.09 -2.77
N LYS A 91 16.46 7.33 -3.13
CA LYS A 91 17.61 7.01 -2.27
C LYS A 91 17.58 7.80 -0.97
N TRP A 92 17.35 9.11 -1.05
CA TRP A 92 17.26 9.98 0.13
C TRP A 92 16.12 9.54 1.06
N ALA A 93 14.93 9.29 0.53
CA ALA A 93 13.76 8.89 1.31
C ALA A 93 13.99 7.56 2.04
N ALA A 94 14.55 6.57 1.34
CA ALA A 94 14.88 5.28 1.93
C ALA A 94 15.95 5.40 3.03
N GLN A 95 17.01 6.20 2.80
CA GLN A 95 18.04 6.45 3.80
C GLN A 95 17.46 7.15 5.04
N MET A 96 16.58 8.13 4.83
CA MET A 96 15.93 8.86 5.91
C MET A 96 15.12 7.92 6.81
N VAL A 97 14.21 7.10 6.23
CA VAL A 97 13.36 6.21 7.03
C VAL A 97 14.15 5.10 7.73
N VAL A 98 15.17 4.53 7.07
CA VAL A 98 16.05 3.53 7.68
C VAL A 98 16.85 4.15 8.83
N GLY A 99 17.29 5.40 8.69
CA GLY A 99 18.01 6.13 9.73
C GLY A 99 17.17 6.48 10.96
N LEU A 100 15.84 6.31 10.92
CA LEU A 100 14.98 6.45 12.10
C LEU A 100 15.09 5.26 13.07
N ASP A 101 15.77 4.18 12.67
CA ASP A 101 16.09 3.01 13.51
C ASP A 101 14.89 2.46 14.29
N THR A 102 13.78 2.23 13.59
CA THR A 102 12.51 1.76 14.19
C THR A 102 12.56 0.31 14.69
N GLY A 103 13.65 -0.43 14.43
CA GLY A 103 13.81 -1.84 14.77
C GLY A 103 12.98 -2.81 13.93
N VAL A 104 12.23 -2.33 12.92
CA VAL A 104 11.40 -3.15 12.02
C VAL A 104 11.70 -2.85 10.55
N PRO A 105 11.42 -3.79 9.62
CA PRO A 105 11.68 -3.58 8.20
C PRO A 105 10.84 -2.46 7.58
N TRP A 106 11.42 -1.76 6.61
CA TRP A 106 10.73 -0.79 5.76
C TRP A 106 10.36 -1.40 4.40
N VAL A 107 9.21 -1.01 3.88
CA VAL A 107 8.71 -1.45 2.56
C VAL A 107 8.45 -0.25 1.64
N MET A 108 8.67 -0.42 0.33
CA MET A 108 8.27 0.53 -0.71
C MET A 108 7.50 -0.21 -1.80
N CYS A 109 6.24 0.18 -2.03
CA CYS A 109 5.42 -0.43 -3.06
C CYS A 109 5.73 0.14 -4.45
N LYS A 110 5.71 -0.74 -5.47
CA LYS A 110 6.01 -0.38 -6.87
C LYS A 110 7.32 0.39 -7.02
N GLN A 111 8.38 -0.04 -6.34
CA GLN A 111 9.70 0.60 -6.39
C GLN A 111 10.79 -0.44 -6.68
N GLU A 112 11.01 -0.76 -7.95
CA GLU A 112 11.89 -1.86 -8.36
C GLU A 112 13.37 -1.67 -7.94
N ASP A 113 13.82 -0.44 -7.76
CA ASP A 113 15.19 -0.12 -7.35
C ASP A 113 15.29 0.30 -5.87
N ALA A 114 14.32 -0.09 -5.03
CA ALA A 114 14.35 0.19 -3.59
C ALA A 114 15.69 -0.22 -2.96
N PRO A 115 16.43 0.72 -2.34
CA PRO A 115 17.77 0.44 -1.82
C PRO A 115 17.67 -0.40 -0.55
N ASP A 116 18.66 -1.26 -0.32
CA ASP A 116 18.72 -2.04 0.92
C ASP A 116 18.83 -1.12 2.14
N PRO A 117 18.23 -1.51 3.29
CA PRO A 117 17.52 -2.76 3.56
C PRO A 117 16.01 -2.75 3.19
N VAL A 118 15.52 -1.74 2.46
CA VAL A 118 14.10 -1.59 2.14
C VAL A 118 13.61 -2.71 1.21
N ILE A 119 12.44 -3.26 1.48
CA ILE A 119 11.82 -4.34 0.70
C ILE A 119 10.87 -3.72 -0.34
N ASP A 120 11.08 -4.03 -1.62
CA ASP A 120 10.16 -3.66 -2.68
C ASP A 120 8.95 -4.61 -2.75
N THR A 121 7.77 -4.05 -2.98
CA THR A 121 6.50 -4.82 -2.93
C THR A 121 5.60 -4.53 -4.13
N CYS A 122 4.60 -5.39 -4.34
CA CYS A 122 3.69 -5.30 -5.49
C CYS A 122 2.29 -4.78 -5.11
N ASN A 123 1.68 -3.99 -6.00
CA ASN A 123 0.30 -3.48 -5.92
C ASN A 123 -0.38 -3.58 -7.29
N ARG A 124 -1.25 -4.59 -7.48
CA ARG A 124 -2.03 -4.87 -8.71
C ARG A 124 -3.20 -5.80 -8.36
N PHE A 125 -4.04 -6.16 -9.35
CA PHE A 125 -4.99 -7.28 -9.24
C PHE A 125 -4.31 -8.66 -9.15
N TYR A 126 -3.11 -8.79 -9.75
CA TYR A 126 -2.31 -10.02 -9.73
C TYR A 126 -0.83 -9.68 -9.56
N CYS A 127 -0.16 -10.40 -8.66
CA CYS A 127 1.27 -10.25 -8.36
C CYS A 127 2.01 -11.60 -8.33
N GLU A 128 1.45 -12.66 -8.93
CA GLU A 128 1.99 -14.02 -8.89
C GLU A 128 3.37 -14.15 -9.54
N ASN A 129 3.70 -13.26 -10.48
CA ASN A 129 5.00 -13.24 -11.16
C ASN A 129 5.93 -12.14 -10.62
N PHE A 130 5.49 -11.33 -9.66
CA PHE A 130 6.35 -10.36 -9.00
C PHE A 130 7.55 -11.06 -8.34
N LYS A 131 8.72 -10.44 -8.44
CA LYS A 131 9.95 -10.85 -7.77
C LYS A 131 10.54 -9.61 -7.10
N PRO A 132 10.88 -9.68 -5.81
CA PRO A 132 11.58 -8.58 -5.17
C PRO A 132 12.95 -8.38 -5.83
N ASN A 133 13.50 -7.18 -5.69
CA ASN A 133 14.72 -6.79 -6.38
C ASN A 133 15.98 -7.52 -5.90
N LYS A 134 15.88 -8.28 -4.81
CA LYS A 134 16.91 -9.22 -4.34
C LYS A 134 16.29 -10.52 -3.85
N ASN A 135 16.92 -11.65 -4.16
CA ASN A 135 16.45 -12.99 -3.79
C ASN A 135 16.39 -13.26 -2.27
N ILE A 136 17.07 -12.46 -1.46
CA ILE A 136 17.03 -12.56 0.01
C ILE A 136 15.79 -11.89 0.62
N LYS A 137 15.07 -11.07 -0.16
CA LYS A 137 13.89 -10.33 0.31
C LYS A 137 12.64 -11.21 0.14
N PRO A 138 11.68 -11.13 1.07
CA PRO A 138 10.42 -11.84 0.93
C PRO A 138 9.57 -11.25 -0.21
N LYS A 139 8.75 -12.09 -0.83
CA LYS A 139 7.81 -11.66 -1.86
C LYS A 139 6.51 -11.18 -1.21
N MET A 140 6.28 -9.87 -1.24
CA MET A 140 5.17 -9.22 -0.54
C MET A 140 4.22 -8.49 -1.51
N TRP A 141 2.92 -8.65 -1.29
CA TRP A 141 1.84 -8.01 -2.03
C TRP A 141 1.08 -7.05 -1.12
N THR A 142 1.42 -5.77 -1.19
CA THR A 142 0.91 -4.72 -0.27
C THR A 142 -0.45 -4.16 -0.67
N GLU A 143 -0.89 -4.33 -1.91
CA GLU A 143 -2.26 -4.00 -2.32
C GLU A 143 -2.81 -5.00 -3.35
N ASN A 144 -3.55 -5.99 -2.86
CA ASN A 144 -4.43 -6.83 -3.66
C ASN A 144 -5.78 -6.14 -3.80
N TRP A 145 -6.02 -5.52 -4.95
CA TRP A 145 -7.19 -4.67 -5.16
C TRP A 145 -8.49 -5.48 -5.14
N THR A 146 -9.31 -5.31 -4.11
CA THR A 146 -10.58 -6.06 -3.92
C THR A 146 -11.74 -5.53 -4.76
N GLY A 147 -11.49 -4.49 -5.55
CA GLY A 147 -12.45 -3.77 -6.37
C GLY A 147 -11.79 -2.51 -6.91
N TRP A 148 -12.57 -1.49 -7.20
CA TRP A 148 -12.06 -0.17 -7.58
C TRP A 148 -12.83 0.94 -6.87
N TYR A 149 -12.22 2.12 -6.73
CA TYR A 149 -12.92 3.28 -6.17
C TYR A 149 -14.05 3.72 -7.11
N ILE A 150 -15.09 4.34 -6.54
CA ILE A 150 -16.25 4.81 -7.28
C ILE A 150 -16.08 6.31 -7.53
N ASP A 151 -16.11 6.71 -8.79
CA ASP A 151 -16.13 8.12 -9.18
C ASP A 151 -17.53 8.71 -9.07
N PHE A 152 -17.62 10.04 -8.89
CA PHE A 152 -18.91 10.73 -8.94
C PHE A 152 -19.58 10.52 -10.30
N GLY A 153 -20.76 9.90 -10.30
CA GLY A 153 -21.48 9.53 -11.53
C GLY A 153 -20.95 8.26 -12.22
N GLY A 154 -19.93 7.62 -11.66
CA GLY A 154 -19.37 6.36 -12.15
C GLY A 154 -20.17 5.13 -11.72
N ALA A 155 -19.83 3.98 -12.33
CA ALA A 155 -20.42 2.69 -11.98
C ALA A 155 -19.76 2.09 -10.71
N VAL A 156 -20.48 1.19 -10.04
CA VAL A 156 -19.90 0.39 -8.96
C VAL A 156 -19.01 -0.70 -9.56
N HIS A 157 -17.73 -0.70 -9.19
CA HIS A 157 -16.77 -1.71 -9.65
C HIS A 157 -16.71 -2.88 -8.67
N VAL A 158 -17.13 -4.06 -9.12
CA VAL A 158 -17.14 -5.29 -8.32
C VAL A 158 -16.07 -6.24 -8.82
N ARG A 159 -15.27 -6.81 -7.90
CA ARG A 159 -14.38 -7.92 -8.17
C ARG A 159 -14.99 -9.22 -7.61
N PRO A 160 -15.13 -10.29 -8.41
CA PRO A 160 -15.63 -11.57 -7.90
C PRO A 160 -14.76 -12.15 -6.79
N ALA A 161 -15.38 -12.77 -5.78
CA ALA A 161 -14.66 -13.39 -4.68
C ALA A 161 -13.79 -14.57 -5.16
N GLU A 162 -14.26 -15.29 -6.17
CA GLU A 162 -13.57 -16.41 -6.81
C GLU A 162 -12.28 -15.94 -7.49
N ASP A 163 -12.32 -14.80 -8.17
CA ASP A 163 -11.13 -14.21 -8.79
C ASP A 163 -10.13 -13.72 -7.74
N LEU A 164 -10.62 -13.07 -6.68
CA LEU A 164 -9.79 -12.62 -5.58
C LEU A 164 -9.07 -13.82 -4.91
N ALA A 165 -9.80 -14.89 -4.59
CA ALA A 165 -9.24 -16.12 -4.03
C ALA A 165 -8.24 -16.79 -4.99
N PHE A 166 -8.57 -16.87 -6.28
CA PHE A 166 -7.68 -17.40 -7.32
C PHE A 166 -6.37 -16.61 -7.41
N SER A 167 -6.43 -15.28 -7.38
CA SER A 167 -5.25 -14.42 -7.46
C SER A 167 -4.30 -14.63 -6.27
N ILE A 168 -4.85 -14.84 -5.06
CA ILE A 168 -4.09 -15.12 -3.84
C ILE A 168 -3.48 -16.51 -3.90
N ALA A 169 -4.25 -17.53 -4.29
CA ALA A 169 -3.75 -18.89 -4.45
C ALA A 169 -2.57 -18.94 -5.44
N ARG A 170 -2.68 -18.21 -6.58
CA ARG A 170 -1.58 -18.08 -7.54
C ARG A 170 -0.35 -17.36 -6.99
N PHE A 171 -0.55 -16.38 -6.12
CA PHE A 171 0.56 -15.69 -5.47
C PHE A 171 1.29 -16.58 -4.46
N ILE A 172 0.54 -17.30 -3.62
CA ILE A 172 1.09 -18.22 -2.60
C ILE A 172 1.84 -19.38 -3.24
N GLN A 173 1.26 -20.06 -4.23
CA GLN A 173 1.91 -21.19 -4.92
C GLN A 173 3.25 -20.76 -5.57
N ASN A 174 3.40 -19.47 -5.90
CA ASN A 174 4.60 -18.88 -6.48
C ASN A 174 5.51 -18.21 -5.42
N GLY A 175 5.50 -18.73 -4.19
CA GLY A 175 6.40 -18.33 -3.10
C GLY A 175 6.07 -16.98 -2.44
N GLY A 176 4.83 -16.50 -2.59
CA GLY A 176 4.35 -15.31 -1.89
C GLY A 176 4.21 -15.56 -0.38
N SER A 177 4.65 -14.61 0.44
CA SER A 177 4.68 -14.75 1.91
C SER A 177 3.82 -13.71 2.65
N PHE A 178 3.26 -12.73 1.93
CA PHE A 178 2.49 -11.62 2.50
C PHE A 178 1.50 -11.11 1.47
N VAL A 179 0.21 -11.03 1.80
CA VAL A 179 -0.80 -10.41 0.95
C VAL A 179 -1.75 -9.53 1.75
N ASN A 180 -1.99 -8.31 1.26
CA ASN A 180 -2.92 -7.36 1.86
C ASN A 180 -4.10 -7.07 0.94
N TYR A 181 -5.32 -7.30 1.43
CA TYR A 181 -6.55 -6.86 0.77
C TYR A 181 -6.66 -5.33 0.82
N TYR A 182 -6.70 -4.69 -0.35
CA TYR A 182 -6.91 -3.25 -0.47
C TYR A 182 -8.22 -3.00 -1.26
N MET A 183 -9.36 -2.79 -0.61
CA MET A 183 -9.63 -2.61 0.83
C MET A 183 -10.41 -3.78 1.41
N VAL A 184 -10.41 -3.92 2.73
CA VAL A 184 -11.41 -4.76 3.40
C VAL A 184 -12.71 -3.98 3.46
N SER A 185 -13.80 -4.59 3.00
CA SER A 185 -15.15 -4.02 3.08
C SER A 185 -16.01 -4.88 3.98
N TYR A 186 -16.54 -4.28 5.05
CA TYR A 186 -17.61 -4.87 5.84
C TYR A 186 -18.88 -4.08 5.54
N ASN A 187 -19.88 -4.75 5.00
CA ASN A 187 -21.19 -4.14 4.83
C ASN A 187 -21.77 -3.86 6.23
N TYR A 188 -22.36 -2.66 6.36
CA TYR A 188 -23.26 -2.29 7.44
C TYR A 188 -24.67 -2.21 6.89
#